data_AF-A0A7X2MSC6-F1
#
_entry.id   AF-A0A7X2MSC6-F1
#
_cell.length_a   1.000
_cell.length_b   1.000
_cell.length_c   1.000
_cell.angle_alpha   90.00
_cell.angle_beta   90.00
_cell.angle_gamma   90.00
#
_symmetry.space_group_name_H-M   'P 1'
#
loop_
_entity.id
_entity.type
_entity.pdbx_description
1 polymer ?
#
loop_
_entity_poly.entity_id
_entity_poly.type
_entity_poly.pdbx_seq_one_letter_code
_entity_poly.pdbx_strand_id
1 'polypeptide(L)'
;MFKWPWKTHNDATLAALPWQHGLAQPIFSQLDEAEQQALVELAQRFLQQKKLVPLDGVQLDELRSVRIALLFCLPVLKLGLEWLDGFHDVLIYPEPFEVDDQWQDDDGLVHSAPAVHAGQSWTQGPVVLNWLDI
;
A
#
# COMPACT_ATOMS: atom_id res chain seq x y z
N MET A 1 3.37 -4.52 23.05
CA MET A 1 3.60 -4.69 21.60
C MET A 1 3.03 -6.05 21.20
N PHE A 2 1.85 -6.08 20.59
CA PHE A 2 1.28 -7.32 20.05
C PHE A 2 1.98 -7.65 18.74
N LYS A 3 2.69 -8.78 18.68
CA LYS A 3 3.25 -9.30 17.42
C LYS A 3 2.14 -10.07 16.72
N TRP A 4 1.60 -9.48 15.65
CA TRP A 4 0.62 -10.15 14.79
C TRP A 4 1.30 -11.35 14.09
N PRO A 5 0.68 -12.54 14.08
CA PRO A 5 1.27 -13.71 13.43
C PRO A 5 1.12 -13.57 11.91
N TRP A 6 2.19 -13.15 11.24
CA TRP A 6 2.26 -13.13 9.78
C TRP A 6 2.17 -14.55 9.22
N LYS A 7 1.31 -14.75 8.22
CA LYS A 7 1.40 -15.91 7.34
C LYS A 7 2.66 -15.72 6.52
N THR A 8 3.65 -16.59 6.70
CA THR A 8 4.82 -16.67 5.82
C THR A 8 4.34 -17.02 4.42
N HIS A 9 4.11 -16.01 3.57
CA HIS A 9 4.08 -16.22 2.13
C HIS A 9 5.42 -16.87 1.78
N ASN A 10 5.35 -18.04 1.14
CA ASN A 10 6.53 -18.82 0.79
C ASN A 10 7.46 -17.95 -0.06
N ASP A 11 8.72 -17.76 0.37
CA ASP A 11 9.70 -16.89 -0.32
C ASP A 11 9.83 -17.25 -1.80
N ALA A 12 9.71 -18.54 -2.13
CA ALA A 12 9.74 -19.03 -3.51
C ALA A 12 8.59 -18.49 -4.37
N THR A 13 7.40 -18.30 -3.79
CA THR A 13 6.24 -17.73 -4.51
C THR A 13 6.43 -16.24 -4.77
N LEU A 14 6.96 -15.50 -3.79
CA LEU A 14 7.25 -14.08 -3.97
C LEU A 14 8.38 -13.84 -4.97
N ALA A 15 9.41 -14.69 -4.98
CA ALA A 15 10.49 -14.61 -5.96
C ALA A 15 10.00 -14.82 -7.41
N ALA A 16 8.94 -15.60 -7.61
CA ALA A 16 8.37 -15.89 -8.93
C ALA A 16 7.45 -14.78 -9.48
N LEU A 17 7.10 -13.77 -8.67
CA LEU A 17 6.24 -12.66 -9.11
C LEU A 17 6.91 -11.83 -10.24
N PRO A 18 6.12 -11.14 -11.08
CA PRO A 18 6.62 -10.45 -12.27
C PRO A 18 7.33 -9.10 -11.97
N TRP A 19 8.37 -9.12 -11.13
CA TRP A 19 9.09 -7.94 -10.64
C TRP A 19 9.64 -7.05 -11.76
N GLN A 20 10.24 -7.63 -12.80
CA GLN A 20 10.76 -6.87 -13.94
C GLN A 20 9.65 -6.13 -14.70
N HIS A 21 8.46 -6.73 -14.83
CA HIS A 21 7.31 -6.07 -15.46
C HIS A 21 6.74 -4.96 -14.56
N GLY A 22 6.84 -5.13 -13.24
CA GLY A 22 6.54 -4.08 -12.27
C GLY A 22 7.45 -2.87 -12.39
N LEU A 23 8.77 -3.10 -12.48
CA LEU A 23 9.80 -2.07 -12.62
C LEU A 23 9.75 -1.33 -13.97
N ALA A 24 9.11 -1.90 -14.99
CA ALA A 24 9.00 -1.27 -16.31
C ALA A 24 8.12 0.01 -16.34
N GLN A 25 7.62 0.50 -15.20
CA GLN A 25 6.86 1.75 -15.14
C GLN A 25 7.79 2.99 -15.17
N PRO A 26 7.39 4.10 -15.82
CA PRO A 26 8.24 5.29 -15.98
C PRO A 26 8.77 5.87 -14.67
N ILE A 27 8.02 5.75 -13.56
CA ILE A 27 8.43 6.26 -12.25
C ILE A 27 9.71 5.60 -11.72
N PHE A 28 10.02 4.37 -12.15
CA PHE A 28 11.22 3.65 -11.73
C PHE A 28 12.40 3.82 -12.70
N SER A 29 12.22 4.54 -13.81
CA SER A 29 13.21 4.62 -14.90
C SER A 29 14.53 5.30 -14.53
N GLN A 30 14.56 6.08 -13.45
CA GLN A 30 15.78 6.77 -12.98
C GLN A 30 16.57 5.95 -11.96
N LEU A 31 16.03 4.81 -11.49
CA LEU A 31 16.73 3.93 -10.57
C LEU A 31 17.79 3.13 -11.32
N ASP A 32 19.00 3.08 -10.78
CA ASP A 32 20.02 2.16 -11.28
C ASP A 32 19.68 0.69 -10.95
N GLU A 33 20.44 -0.26 -11.49
CA GLU A 33 20.19 -1.69 -11.30
C GLU A 33 20.26 -2.12 -9.82
N ALA A 34 21.16 -1.54 -9.04
CA ALA A 34 21.29 -1.84 -7.63
C ALA A 34 20.10 -1.30 -6.82
N GLU A 35 19.61 -0.11 -7.18
CA GLU A 35 18.42 0.49 -6.59
C GLU A 35 17.14 -0.27 -6.95
N GLN A 36 17.01 -0.73 -8.19
CA GLN A 36 15.90 -1.59 -8.61
C GLN A 36 15.90 -2.90 -7.84
N GLN A 37 17.05 -3.54 -7.68
CA GLN A 37 17.18 -4.77 -6.90
C GLN A 37 16.83 -4.55 -5.42
N ALA A 38 17.34 -3.48 -4.80
CA ALA A 38 17.01 -3.13 -3.43
C ALA A 38 15.52 -2.81 -3.24
N LEU A 39 14.90 -2.13 -4.23
CA LEU A 39 13.47 -1.84 -4.21
C LEU A 39 12.63 -3.11 -4.30
N VAL A 40 13.02 -4.07 -5.14
CA VAL A 40 12.34 -5.38 -5.23
C VAL A 40 12.44 -6.15 -3.92
N GLU A 41 13.62 -6.20 -3.29
CA GLU A 41 13.79 -6.87 -1.99
C GLU A 41 12.98 -6.20 -0.87
N LEU A 42 12.85 -4.87 -0.91
CA LEU A 42 12.00 -4.12 0.01
C LEU A 42 10.51 -4.41 -0.24
N ALA A 43 10.08 -4.43 -1.51
CA ALA A 43 8.71 -4.73 -1.92
C ALA A 43 8.30 -6.19 -1.64
N GLN A 44 9.21 -7.15 -1.74
CA GLN A 44 8.98 -8.52 -1.31
C GLN A 44 8.67 -8.58 0.19
N ARG A 45 9.49 -7.93 1.02
CA ARG A 45 9.24 -7.83 2.47
C ARG A 45 7.93 -7.10 2.78
N PHE A 46 7.59 -6.06 2.02
CA PHE A 46 6.29 -5.40 2.12
C PHE A 46 5.14 -6.40 1.93
N LEU A 47 5.15 -7.21 0.86
CA LEU A 47 4.10 -8.20 0.60
C LEU A 47 4.05 -9.35 1.62
N GLN A 48 5.13 -9.58 2.37
CA GLN A 48 5.12 -10.52 3.50
C GLN A 48 4.47 -9.95 4.76
N GLN A 49 4.58 -8.64 4.96
CA GLN A 49 4.22 -7.96 6.21
C GLN A 49 2.91 -7.18 6.14
N LYS A 50 2.50 -6.79 4.93
CA LYS A 50 1.32 -5.97 4.67
C LYS A 50 0.34 -6.76 3.79
N LYS A 51 -0.94 -6.57 4.02
CA LYS A 51 -2.00 -7.23 3.26
C LYS A 51 -2.61 -6.25 2.25
N LEU A 52 -2.67 -6.64 1.00
CA LEU A 52 -3.46 -5.94 -0.01
C LEU A 52 -4.88 -6.50 0.01
N VAL A 53 -5.87 -5.65 0.24
CA VAL A 53 -7.28 -6.01 0.40
C VAL A 53 -8.09 -5.35 -0.71
N PRO A 54 -8.30 -6.03 -1.85
CA PRO A 54 -9.20 -5.53 -2.87
C PRO A 54 -10.65 -5.54 -2.36
N LEU A 55 -11.37 -4.47 -2.64
CA LEU A 55 -12.77 -4.28 -2.28
C LEU A 55 -13.63 -4.12 -3.53
N ASP A 56 -14.95 -4.27 -3.37
CA ASP A 56 -15.97 -4.07 -4.41
C ASP A 56 -15.64 -4.74 -5.76
N GLY A 57 -15.13 -5.97 -5.69
CA GLY A 57 -14.89 -6.82 -6.86
C GLY A 57 -13.59 -6.54 -7.61
N VAL A 58 -12.74 -5.63 -7.12
CA VAL A 58 -11.39 -5.39 -7.69
C VAL A 58 -10.62 -6.71 -7.78
N GLN A 59 -10.12 -7.02 -8.97
CA GLN A 59 -9.24 -8.16 -9.17
C GLN A 59 -7.79 -7.69 -9.06
N LEU A 60 -7.08 -8.19 -8.07
CA LEU A 60 -5.68 -7.89 -7.86
C LEU A 60 -4.83 -9.07 -8.33
N ASP A 61 -4.35 -8.98 -9.57
CA ASP A 61 -3.40 -9.95 -10.10
C ASP A 61 -1.98 -9.74 -9.52
N GLU A 62 -1.07 -10.65 -9.87
CA GLU A 62 0.31 -10.63 -9.41
C GLU A 62 1.05 -9.35 -9.81
N LEU A 63 0.84 -8.85 -11.03
CA LEU A 63 1.50 -7.65 -11.54
C LEU A 63 1.00 -6.40 -10.82
N ARG A 64 -0.31 -6.29 -10.58
CA ARG A 64 -0.91 -5.19 -9.82
C ARG A 64 -0.40 -5.18 -8.38
N SER A 65 -0.33 -6.34 -7.74
CA SER A 65 0.22 -6.49 -6.38
C SER A 65 1.68 -6.04 -6.30
N VAL A 66 2.50 -6.44 -7.28
CA VAL A 66 3.90 -6.02 -7.41
C VAL A 66 4.02 -4.50 -7.55
N ARG A 67 3.23 -3.88 -8.44
CA ARG A 67 3.30 -2.43 -8.67
C ARG A 67 2.96 -1.63 -7.42
N ILE A 68 1.90 -2.02 -6.71
CA ILE A 68 1.54 -1.39 -5.44
C ILE A 68 2.69 -1.50 -4.45
N ALA A 69 3.27 -2.69 -4.27
CA ALA A 69 4.37 -2.89 -3.34
C ALA A 69 5.59 -2.03 -3.69
N LEU A 70 5.96 -1.94 -4.98
CA LEU A 70 7.05 -1.08 -5.45
C LEU A 70 6.77 0.41 -5.16
N LEU A 71 5.54 0.88 -5.39
CA LEU A 71 5.14 2.26 -5.14
C LEU A 71 5.23 2.63 -3.65
N PHE A 72 4.74 1.75 -2.76
CA PHE A 72 4.88 1.96 -1.31
C PHE A 72 6.34 1.99 -0.86
N CYS A 73 7.18 1.16 -1.47
CA CYS A 73 8.58 1.02 -1.06
C CYS A 73 9.50 2.09 -1.63
N LEU A 74 9.14 2.74 -2.74
CA LEU A 74 9.95 3.78 -3.39
C LEU A 74 10.32 4.93 -2.44
N PRO A 75 9.39 5.61 -1.73
CA PRO A 75 9.73 6.73 -0.85
C PRO A 75 10.58 6.32 0.36
N VAL A 76 10.57 5.03 0.74
CA VAL A 76 11.30 4.50 1.88
C VAL A 76 12.51 3.66 1.48
N LEU A 77 12.91 3.67 0.21
CA LEU A 77 14.00 2.84 -0.34
C LEU A 77 15.32 2.98 0.43
N LYS A 78 15.65 4.20 0.86
CA LYS A 78 16.87 4.51 1.63
C LYS A 78 16.60 4.72 3.12
N LEU A 79 15.37 4.55 3.56
CA LEU A 79 14.92 4.79 4.94
C LEU A 79 14.65 3.50 5.71
N GLY A 80 14.16 2.45 5.02
CA GLY A 80 13.79 1.17 5.63
C GLY A 80 12.28 0.95 5.70
N LEU A 81 11.86 -0.31 5.81
CA LEU A 81 10.44 -0.69 5.78
C LEU A 81 9.68 -0.28 7.05
N GLU A 82 10.40 -0.10 8.16
CA GLU A 82 9.87 0.32 9.46
C GLU A 82 9.14 1.66 9.39
N TRP A 83 9.45 2.51 8.40
CA TRP A 83 8.73 3.76 8.16
C TRP A 83 7.28 3.54 7.68
N LEU A 84 6.94 2.31 7.29
CA LEU A 84 5.59 1.88 6.92
C LEU A 84 4.89 1.11 8.05
N ASP A 85 5.43 1.07 9.28
CA ASP A 85 4.83 0.34 10.41
C ASP A 85 3.52 0.94 10.95
N GLY A 86 3.14 2.13 10.47
CA GLY A 86 1.89 2.80 10.86
C GLY A 86 0.60 2.08 10.41
N PHE A 87 0.69 1.08 9.52
CA PHE A 87 -0.45 0.32 9.01
C PHE A 87 -0.11 -1.16 8.73
N HIS A 88 -1.14 -2.00 8.62
CA HIS A 88 -1.00 -3.42 8.26
C HIS A 88 -1.72 -3.79 6.96
N ASP A 89 -2.84 -3.14 6.68
CA ASP A 89 -3.66 -3.43 5.51
C ASP A 89 -3.70 -2.23 4.55
N VAL A 90 -3.77 -2.52 3.25
CA VAL A 90 -4.05 -1.55 2.19
C VAL A 90 -5.38 -1.93 1.57
N LEU A 91 -6.41 -1.11 1.79
CA LEU A 91 -7.72 -1.27 1.17
C LEU A 91 -7.70 -0.64 -0.23
N ILE A 92 -8.15 -1.39 -1.23
CA ILE A 92 -8.12 -0.97 -2.63
C ILE A 92 -9.53 -1.01 -3.18
N TYR A 93 -10.13 0.17 -3.34
CA TYR A 93 -11.41 0.36 -4.00
C TYR A 93 -11.25 0.45 -5.52
N PRO A 94 -12.30 0.20 -6.31
CA PRO A 94 -12.22 0.34 -7.76
C PRO A 94 -12.11 1.82 -8.18
N GLU A 95 -12.84 2.71 -7.51
CA GLU A 95 -12.97 4.12 -7.88
C GLU A 95 -12.90 5.01 -6.63
N PRO A 96 -12.59 6.32 -6.76
CA PRO A 96 -12.67 7.26 -5.66
C PRO A 96 -14.06 7.30 -5.05
N PHE A 97 -14.15 7.51 -3.73
CA PHE A 97 -15.42 7.68 -3.03
C PHE A 97 -15.34 8.83 -2.03
N GLU A 98 -16.48 9.48 -1.81
CA GLU A 98 -16.65 10.51 -0.78
C GLU A 98 -17.06 9.82 0.53
N VAL A 99 -16.41 10.18 1.64
CA VAL A 99 -16.86 9.80 2.98
C VAL A 99 -17.33 11.08 3.66
N ASP A 100 -18.46 10.99 4.33
CA ASP A 100 -18.88 12.01 5.29
C ASP A 100 -17.97 11.89 6.52
N ASP A 101 -16.92 12.73 6.58
CA ASP A 101 -16.10 12.83 7.77
C ASP A 101 -16.93 13.51 8.87
N GLN A 102 -17.27 12.74 9.90
CA GLN A 102 -17.94 13.25 11.09
C GLN A 102 -16.90 13.55 12.16
N TRP A 103 -16.70 14.84 12.45
CA TRP A 103 -15.90 15.26 13.61
C TRP A 103 -16.79 15.91 14.66
N GLN A 104 -16.49 15.64 15.92
CA GLN A 104 -17.15 16.27 17.06
C GLN A 104 -16.24 17.37 17.61
N ASP A 105 -16.76 18.59 17.74
CA ASP A 105 -16.01 19.69 18.35
C ASP A 105 -16.01 19.62 19.88
N ASP A 106 -15.27 20.53 20.53
CA ASP A 106 -15.12 20.59 21.99
C ASP A 106 -16.45 20.90 22.71
N ASP A 107 -17.46 21.39 21.99
CA ASP A 107 -18.81 21.66 22.49
C ASP A 107 -19.77 20.47 22.26
N GLY A 108 -19.28 19.40 21.64
CA GLY A 108 -20.01 18.15 21.42
C GLY A 108 -20.87 18.13 20.15
N LEU A 109 -20.74 19.10 19.25
CA LEU A 109 -21.48 19.15 17.98
C LEU A 109 -20.81 18.27 16.93
N VAL A 110 -21.61 17.43 16.27
CA VAL A 110 -21.16 16.60 15.14
C VAL A 110 -21.30 17.42 13.86
N HIS A 111 -20.16 17.69 13.22
CA HIS A 111 -20.07 18.33 11.91
C HIS A 111 -19.90 17.25 10.84
N SER A 112 -20.52 17.42 9.69
CA SER A 112 -20.36 16.55 8.51
C SER A 112 -20.00 17.42 7.32
N ALA A 113 -18.84 17.16 6.71
CA ALA A 113 -18.44 17.80 5.46
C ALA A 113 -17.99 16.72 4.46
N PRO A 114 -18.40 16.80 3.18
CA PRO A 114 -17.93 15.88 2.18
C PRO A 114 -16.42 16.06 1.99
N ALA A 115 -15.66 15.00 2.23
CA ALA A 115 -14.24 14.92 1.95
C ALA A 115 -14.01 13.90 0.83
N VAL A 116 -13.18 14.27 -0.15
CA VAL A 116 -12.73 13.36 -1.21
C VAL A 116 -11.48 12.65 -0.69
N HIS A 117 -11.57 11.33 -0.45
CA HIS A 117 -10.47 10.57 0.12
C HIS A 117 -9.63 9.93 -0.99
N ALA A 118 -8.42 10.44 -1.20
CA ALA A 118 -7.38 9.81 -2.00
C ALA A 118 -6.12 9.61 -1.12
N GLY A 119 -5.97 8.43 -0.49
CA GLY A 119 -4.80 8.09 0.31
C GLY A 119 -4.81 8.62 1.74
N GLN A 120 -5.54 7.97 2.65
CA GLN A 120 -5.45 8.23 4.10
C GLN A 120 -4.92 7.01 4.86
N SER A 121 -4.17 7.28 5.94
CA SER A 121 -3.88 6.34 7.03
C SER A 121 -4.53 6.91 8.28
N TRP A 122 -5.59 6.25 8.79
CA TRP A 122 -6.17 6.61 10.09
C TRP A 122 -5.15 6.26 11.18
N THR A 123 -5.22 6.87 12.36
CA THR A 123 -4.25 6.64 13.44
C THR A 123 -4.26 5.17 13.88
N GLN A 124 -3.40 4.35 13.26
CA GLN A 124 -3.39 2.86 13.24
C GLN A 124 -4.42 2.15 12.36
N GLY A 125 -5.05 2.84 11.41
CA GLY A 125 -5.95 2.24 10.43
C GLY A 125 -5.25 1.83 9.14
N PRO A 126 -5.99 1.16 8.23
CA PRO A 126 -5.45 0.78 6.94
C PRO A 126 -5.14 2.01 6.07
N VAL A 127 -4.25 1.82 5.11
CA VAL A 127 -4.11 2.78 4.00
C VAL A 127 -5.23 2.53 3.00
N VAL A 128 -5.94 3.57 2.59
CA VAL A 128 -7.04 3.46 1.62
C VAL A 128 -6.65 4.08 0.30
N LEU A 129 -6.75 3.30 -0.78
CA LEU A 129 -6.48 3.71 -2.16
C LEU A 129 -7.67 3.34 -3.06
N ASN A 130 -7.74 3.95 -4.23
CA ASN A 130 -8.58 3.47 -5.33
C ASN A 130 -7.71 3.08 -6.54
N TRP A 131 -8.22 2.16 -7.36
CA TRP A 131 -7.48 1.59 -8.49
C TRP A 131 -7.32 2.55 -9.66
N LEU A 132 -8.23 3.51 -9.85
CA LEU A 132 -8.13 4.49 -10.94
C LEU A 132 -6.94 5.44 -10.76
N ASP A 133 -6.56 5.73 -9.50
CA ASP A 133 -5.45 6.62 -9.17
C ASP A 133 -4.08 5.91 -9.09
N ILE A 134 -4.04 4.57 -9.14
CA ILE A 134 -2.82 3.74 -9.09
C ILE A 134 -2.34 3.41 -10.51
#